data_AF-A0AA96GGF3-F1
#
_entry.id   AF-A0AA96GGF3-F1
#
_cell.length_a   1.000
_cell.length_b   1.000
_cell.length_c   1.000
_cell.angle_alpha   90.00
_cell.angle_beta   90.00
_cell.angle_gamma   90.00
#
_symmetry.space_group_name_H-M   'P 1'
#
loop_
_entity.id
_entity.type
_entity.pdbx_description
1 polymer ?
#
loop_
_entity_poly.entity_id
_entity_poly.type
_entity_poly.pdbx_seq_one_letter_code
_entity_poly.pdbx_strand_id
1 'polypeptide(L)'
;MNQTRVLLAISFILSFSSPGCLANQIKPSTGMDASTRAKRIYTDLKEANFLFPPENSTASEIAAFENKSEKVVDALEQLKNSKNKEAEVEAIKKVSSEMQSTGYLADVIFYTERDGARVKYQQITEEDVKNVSRLTNSSEPYNLPIGTYRMWTERNGEVTSPKEEFDIFSPYVEVGFEEQLP
;
A
#
# COMPACT_ATOMS: atom_id res chain seq x y z
N MET A 1 -30.10 59.88 -27.81
CA MET A 1 -29.87 59.20 -26.52
C MET A 1 -30.33 57.76 -26.65
N ASN A 2 -29.41 56.80 -26.76
CA ASN A 2 -29.71 55.36 -26.65
C ASN A 2 -28.46 54.70 -26.07
N GLN A 3 -28.55 54.25 -24.82
CA GLN A 3 -27.47 53.54 -24.13
C GLN A 3 -27.59 52.04 -24.39
N THR A 4 -26.67 51.50 -25.18
CA THR A 4 -26.46 50.06 -25.30
C THR A 4 -25.59 49.62 -24.12
N ARG A 5 -26.19 48.94 -23.14
CA ARG A 5 -25.45 48.30 -22.05
C ARG A 5 -24.87 46.98 -22.55
N VAL A 6 -23.53 46.90 -22.46
CA VAL A 6 -22.72 45.70 -22.62
C VAL A 6 -23.04 44.74 -21.47
N LEU A 7 -23.44 43.51 -21.78
CA LEU A 7 -23.39 42.39 -20.84
C LEU A 7 -22.25 41.47 -21.25
N LEU A 8 -21.14 41.56 -20.51
CA LEU A 8 -20.03 40.62 -20.58
C LEU A 8 -20.43 39.40 -19.73
N ALA A 9 -20.81 38.30 -20.38
CA ALA A 9 -21.03 37.04 -19.70
C ALA A 9 -19.66 36.37 -19.46
N ILE A 10 -19.11 36.53 -18.26
CA ILE A 10 -17.96 35.75 -17.80
C ILE A 10 -18.50 34.42 -17.30
N SER A 11 -18.47 33.40 -18.16
CA SER A 11 -18.72 32.01 -17.76
C SER A 11 -17.50 31.48 -17.01
N PHE A 12 -17.51 31.58 -15.68
CA PHE A 12 -16.66 30.76 -14.83
C PHE A 12 -17.17 29.32 -14.91
N ILE A 13 -16.52 28.50 -15.74
CA ILE A 13 -16.62 27.04 -15.63
C ILE A 13 -15.86 26.67 -14.35
N LEU A 14 -16.60 26.43 -13.27
CA LEU A 14 -16.12 25.72 -12.11
C LEU A 14 -15.94 24.24 -12.51
N SER A 15 -14.79 23.95 -13.11
CA SER A 15 -14.17 22.64 -13.01
C SER A 15 -13.64 22.47 -11.58
N PHE A 16 -13.39 21.22 -11.19
CA PHE A 16 -12.92 20.75 -9.88
C PHE A 16 -14.05 20.56 -8.86
N SER A 17 -14.24 19.40 -8.26
CA SER A 17 -13.55 18.11 -8.32
C SER A 17 -14.39 17.21 -7.43
N SER A 18 -14.77 16.00 -7.88
CA SER A 18 -15.31 15.00 -6.97
C SER A 18 -14.24 14.69 -5.92
N PRO A 19 -14.38 15.08 -4.64
CA PRO A 19 -13.46 14.66 -3.60
C PRO A 19 -13.98 13.30 -3.12
N GLY A 20 -13.87 12.29 -3.98
CA GLY A 20 -13.83 10.93 -3.52
C GLY A 20 -12.48 10.74 -2.87
N CYS A 21 -12.33 11.17 -1.60
CA CYS A 21 -11.22 10.73 -0.78
C CYS A 21 -11.21 9.19 -0.82
N LEU A 22 -10.26 8.62 -1.54
CA LEU A 22 -9.98 7.19 -1.53
C LEU A 22 -9.48 6.86 -0.12
N ALA A 23 -10.40 6.50 0.77
CA ALA A 23 -10.11 6.29 2.19
C ALA A 23 -9.05 5.20 2.44
N ASN A 24 -8.75 4.37 1.43
CA ASN A 24 -7.82 3.24 1.52
C ASN A 24 -6.63 3.34 0.54
N GLN A 25 -6.32 4.53 -0.01
CA GLN A 25 -5.12 4.68 -0.82
C GLN A 25 -3.87 4.71 0.06
N ILE A 26 -2.98 3.74 -0.11
CA ILE A 26 -1.71 3.72 0.60
C ILE A 26 -0.67 4.59 -0.11
N LYS A 27 0.20 5.22 0.67
CA LYS A 27 1.34 6.00 0.17
C LYS A 27 2.64 5.20 0.29
N PRO A 28 3.62 5.44 -0.61
CA PRO A 28 4.95 4.84 -0.49
C PRO A 28 5.56 4.98 0.91
N SER A 29 6.28 3.97 1.38
CA SER A 29 7.16 4.03 2.56
C SER A 29 8.57 4.50 2.22
N THR A 30 8.92 4.62 0.93
CA THR A 30 10.26 5.06 0.53
C THR A 30 10.59 6.42 1.13
N GLY A 31 11.70 6.50 1.87
CA GLY A 31 12.13 7.72 2.56
C GLY A 31 11.44 8.00 3.90
N MET A 32 10.48 7.17 4.32
CA MET A 32 9.87 7.27 5.65
C MET A 32 10.86 6.82 6.74
N ASP A 33 10.92 7.55 7.85
CA ASP A 33 11.74 7.12 8.98
C ASP A 33 11.16 5.86 9.64
N ALA A 34 12.04 5.05 10.25
CA ALA A 34 11.69 3.73 10.76
C ALA A 34 10.60 3.77 11.86
N SER A 35 10.60 4.80 12.71
CA SER A 35 9.60 4.93 13.78
C SER A 35 8.22 5.28 13.21
N THR A 36 8.15 6.20 12.25
CA THR A 36 6.89 6.54 11.56
C THR A 36 6.36 5.34 10.78
N ARG A 37 7.25 4.61 10.09
CA ARG A 37 6.88 3.40 9.35
C ARG A 37 6.33 2.30 10.24
N ALA A 38 7.00 2.01 11.36
CA ALA A 38 6.53 1.03 12.35
C ALA A 38 5.16 1.42 12.92
N LYS A 39 4.95 2.70 13.24
CA LYS A 39 3.67 3.20 13.74
C LYS A 39 2.55 3.03 12.71
N ARG A 40 2.81 3.32 11.43
CA ARG A 40 1.84 3.14 10.33
C ARG A 40 1.43 1.66 10.23
N ILE A 41 2.40 0.76 10.11
CA ILE A 41 2.13 -0.68 10.01
C ILE A 41 1.32 -1.19 11.21
N TYR A 42 1.68 -0.76 12.42
CA TYR A 42 0.92 -1.12 13.62
C TYR A 42 -0.53 -0.64 13.57
N THR A 43 -0.77 0.59 13.11
CA THR A 43 -2.13 1.12 12.95
C THR A 43 -2.92 0.29 11.94
N ASP A 44 -2.36 0.00 10.77
CA ASP A 44 -3.01 -0.79 9.71
C ASP A 44 -3.39 -2.19 10.23
N LEU A 45 -2.47 -2.87 10.92
CA LEU A 45 -2.72 -4.17 11.53
C LEU A 45 -3.80 -4.14 12.61
N LYS A 46 -3.83 -3.07 13.41
CA LYS A 46 -4.83 -2.89 14.46
C LYS A 46 -6.22 -2.66 13.85
N GLU A 47 -6.33 -1.81 12.84
CA GLU A 47 -7.60 -1.50 12.16
C GLU A 47 -8.16 -2.73 11.44
N ALA A 48 -7.28 -3.58 10.93
CA ALA A 48 -7.65 -4.85 10.32
C ALA A 48 -7.98 -5.98 11.32
N ASN A 49 -7.95 -5.70 12.63
CA ASN A 49 -8.07 -6.68 13.71
C ASN A 49 -7.05 -7.83 13.66
N PHE A 50 -5.93 -7.66 12.96
CA PHE A 50 -4.86 -8.68 12.89
C PHE A 50 -4.09 -8.86 14.20
N LEU A 51 -4.33 -7.98 15.17
CA LEU A 51 -3.75 -8.07 16.52
C LEU A 51 -4.72 -8.68 17.55
N PHE A 52 -5.92 -9.11 17.12
CA PHE A 52 -6.92 -9.74 17.98
C PHE A 52 -7.34 -11.11 17.44
N PRO A 53 -7.53 -12.12 18.32
CA PRO A 53 -7.93 -13.45 17.87
C PRO A 53 -9.32 -13.42 17.21
N PRO A 54 -9.59 -14.27 16.20
CA PRO A 54 -10.91 -14.36 15.58
C PRO A 54 -12.00 -14.68 16.60
N GLU A 55 -13.20 -14.11 16.40
CA GLU A 55 -14.37 -14.42 17.22
C GLU A 55 -14.66 -15.93 17.18
N ASN A 56 -14.92 -16.52 18.36
CA ASN A 56 -15.21 -17.95 18.54
C ASN A 56 -14.01 -18.92 18.35
N SER A 57 -12.77 -18.42 18.43
CA SER A 57 -11.57 -19.27 18.46
C SER A 57 -11.54 -20.17 19.69
N THR A 58 -11.03 -21.39 19.54
CA THR A 58 -10.73 -22.28 20.67
C THR A 58 -9.55 -21.75 21.50
N ALA A 59 -9.40 -22.21 22.74
CA ALA A 59 -8.28 -21.81 23.59
C ALA A 59 -6.89 -22.11 22.96
N SER A 60 -6.78 -23.20 22.20
CA SER A 60 -5.54 -23.55 21.49
C SER A 60 -5.27 -22.61 20.32
N GLU A 61 -6.30 -22.16 19.60
CA GLU A 61 -6.18 -21.21 18.50
C GLU A 61 -5.84 -19.80 19.01
N ILE A 62 -6.41 -19.41 20.16
CA ILE A 62 -6.07 -18.16 20.84
C ILE A 62 -4.59 -18.15 21.24
N ALA A 63 -4.09 -19.20 21.91
CA ALA A 63 -2.69 -19.26 22.31
C ALA A 63 -1.72 -19.26 21.12
N ALA A 64 -2.08 -19.94 20.02
CA ALA A 64 -1.30 -19.91 18.79
C ALA A 64 -1.32 -18.53 18.11
N PHE A 65 -2.46 -17.84 18.17
CA PHE A 65 -2.61 -16.47 17.67
C PHE A 65 -1.78 -15.48 18.48
N GLU A 66 -1.87 -15.52 19.81
CA GLU A 66 -1.12 -14.65 20.74
C GLU A 66 0.40 -14.77 20.50
N ASN A 67 0.91 -16.00 20.36
CA ASN A 67 2.33 -16.21 20.05
C ASN A 67 2.74 -15.56 18.72
N LYS A 68 1.89 -15.65 17.68
CA LYS A 68 2.16 -15.03 16.38
C LYS A 68 2.07 -13.49 16.45
N SER A 69 1.08 -12.94 17.15
CA SER A 69 0.92 -11.50 17.28
C SER A 69 2.05 -10.87 18.11
N GLU A 70 2.54 -11.54 19.15
CA GLU A 70 3.72 -11.14 19.92
C GLU A 70 4.96 -11.01 19.04
N LYS A 71 5.23 -11.99 18.16
CA LYS A 71 6.37 -11.94 17.23
C LYS A 71 6.29 -10.77 16.25
N VAL A 72 5.09 -10.45 15.78
CA VAL A 72 4.86 -9.30 14.91
C VAL A 72 5.11 -8.00 15.67
N VAL A 73 4.62 -7.89 16.91
CA VAL A 73 4.86 -6.72 17.77
C VAL A 73 6.35 -6.55 18.07
N ASP A 74 7.07 -7.62 18.44
CA ASP A 74 8.52 -7.61 18.66
C ASP A 74 9.29 -7.12 17.41
N ALA A 75 8.89 -7.59 16.23
CA ALA A 75 9.50 -7.17 14.96
C ALA A 75 9.22 -5.68 14.66
N LEU A 76 8.03 -5.18 14.99
CA LEU A 76 7.70 -3.76 14.88
C LEU A 76 8.48 -2.90 15.89
N GLU A 77 8.75 -3.41 17.09
CA GLU A 77 9.62 -2.74 18.06
C GLU A 77 11.06 -2.68 17.57
N GLN A 78 11.57 -3.75 16.95
CA GLN A 78 12.90 -3.75 16.31
C GLN A 78 12.96 -2.72 15.18
N LEU A 79 11.92 -2.63 14.35
CA LEU A 79 11.83 -1.64 13.28
C LEU A 79 11.83 -0.22 13.86
N LYS A 80 10.97 0.06 14.84
CA LYS A 80 10.86 1.37 15.49
C LYS A 80 12.20 1.83 16.09
N ASN A 81 12.98 0.90 16.64
CA ASN A 81 14.25 1.19 17.31
C ASN A 81 15.47 1.08 16.39
N SER A 82 15.28 0.83 15.09
CA SER A 82 16.36 0.71 14.12
C SER A 82 17.11 2.04 13.94
N LYS A 83 18.44 1.99 14.07
CA LYS A 83 19.31 3.19 14.03
C LYS A 83 20.06 3.37 12.70
N ASN A 84 20.00 2.38 11.82
CA ASN A 84 20.64 2.40 10.52
C ASN A 84 19.79 1.63 9.50
N LYS A 85 20.15 1.75 8.21
CA LYS A 85 19.33 1.20 7.13
C LYS A 85 19.36 -0.34 7.07
N GLU A 86 20.46 -0.96 7.46
CA GLU A 86 20.60 -2.42 7.47
C GLU A 86 19.64 -3.05 8.50
N ALA A 87 19.64 -2.53 9.72
CA ALA A 87 18.74 -2.97 10.78
C ALA A 87 17.26 -2.73 10.43
N GLU A 88 16.95 -1.61 9.77
CA GLU A 88 15.60 -1.32 9.29
C GLU A 88 15.14 -2.37 8.27
N VAL A 89 16.00 -2.69 7.29
CA VAL A 89 15.69 -3.71 6.27
C VAL A 89 15.50 -5.09 6.90
N GLU A 90 16.34 -5.47 7.87
CA GLU A 90 16.21 -6.73 8.60
C GLU A 90 14.90 -6.80 9.39
N ALA A 91 14.54 -5.72 10.10
CA ALA A 91 13.30 -5.65 10.84
C ALA A 91 12.07 -5.71 9.93
N ILE A 92 12.08 -5.03 8.77
CA ILE A 92 11.00 -5.08 7.78
C ILE A 92 10.83 -6.50 7.21
N LYS A 93 11.95 -7.17 6.90
CA LYS A 93 11.93 -8.58 6.45
C LYS A 93 11.30 -9.46 7.51
N LYS A 94 11.64 -9.25 8.79
CA LYS A 94 11.08 -9.99 9.91
C LYS A 94 9.57 -9.75 10.04
N VAL A 95 9.11 -8.49 10.06
CA VAL A 95 7.67 -8.16 10.09
C VAL A 95 6.93 -8.83 8.94
N SER A 96 7.47 -8.72 7.71
CA SER A 96 6.85 -9.33 6.52
C SER A 96 6.81 -10.86 6.58
N SER A 97 7.88 -11.51 7.06
CA SER A 97 7.96 -12.96 7.20
C SER A 97 6.99 -13.50 8.24
N GLU A 98 6.90 -12.85 9.40
CA GLU A 98 5.96 -13.25 10.46
C GLU A 98 4.52 -13.09 9.97
N MET A 99 4.21 -11.99 9.28
CA MET A 99 2.89 -11.79 8.68
C MET A 99 2.59 -12.79 7.56
N GLN A 100 3.54 -13.14 6.69
CA GLN A 100 3.33 -14.15 5.66
C GLN A 100 2.96 -15.52 6.26
N SER A 101 3.53 -15.88 7.42
CA SER A 101 3.23 -17.14 8.13
C SER A 101 1.78 -17.26 8.62
N THR A 102 1.02 -16.17 8.59
CA THR A 102 -0.41 -16.15 8.93
C THR A 102 -1.29 -16.59 7.76
N GLY A 103 -0.80 -16.49 6.52
CA GLY A 103 -1.58 -16.75 5.31
C GLY A 103 -2.59 -15.65 4.94
N TYR A 104 -2.57 -14.50 5.63
CA TYR A 104 -3.45 -13.39 5.28
C TYR A 104 -3.10 -12.78 3.93
N LEU A 105 -4.15 -12.47 3.17
CA LEU A 105 -4.08 -11.81 1.88
C LEU A 105 -4.77 -10.44 1.96
N ALA A 106 -4.31 -9.53 1.12
CA ALA A 106 -4.91 -8.24 0.86
C ALA A 106 -5.48 -8.20 -0.57
N ASP A 107 -6.68 -7.66 -0.71
CA ASP A 107 -7.28 -7.30 -1.98
C ASP A 107 -6.70 -5.95 -2.43
N VAL A 108 -5.88 -5.98 -3.48
CA VAL A 108 -5.12 -4.81 -3.95
C VAL A 108 -5.65 -4.31 -5.28
N ILE A 109 -6.04 -3.04 -5.34
CA ILE A 109 -6.36 -2.37 -6.62
C ILE A 109 -5.21 -1.46 -7.00
N PHE A 110 -4.67 -1.67 -8.20
CA PHE A 110 -3.58 -0.84 -8.73
C PHE A 110 -4.14 0.25 -9.65
N TYR A 111 -3.75 1.49 -9.41
CA TYR A 111 -4.23 2.65 -10.14
C TYR A 111 -3.08 3.48 -10.75
N THR A 112 -3.29 3.99 -11.96
CA THR A 112 -2.51 5.11 -12.52
C THR A 112 -3.45 6.06 -13.26
N GLU A 113 -2.97 7.26 -13.60
CA GLU A 113 -3.74 8.20 -14.41
C GLU A 113 -4.13 7.68 -15.81
N ARG A 114 -3.40 6.70 -16.36
CA ARG A 114 -3.61 6.17 -17.71
C ARG A 114 -3.78 4.65 -17.71
N ASP A 115 -4.70 4.15 -18.54
CA ASP A 115 -4.88 2.70 -18.69
C ASP A 115 -3.71 2.05 -19.42
N GLY A 116 -3.49 0.75 -19.20
CA GLY A 116 -2.57 -0.06 -20.00
C GLY A 116 -1.15 -0.21 -19.46
N ALA A 117 -0.84 0.36 -18.29
CA ALA A 117 0.40 0.04 -17.58
C ALA A 117 0.31 -1.35 -16.94
N ARG A 118 1.46 -2.04 -16.86
CA ARG A 118 1.61 -3.29 -16.13
C ARG A 118 2.32 -3.01 -14.82
N VAL A 119 1.78 -3.53 -13.72
CA VAL A 119 2.48 -3.46 -12.43
C VAL A 119 3.48 -4.60 -12.33
N LYS A 120 4.66 -4.26 -11.84
CA LYS A 120 5.70 -5.16 -11.40
C LYS A 120 5.84 -5.01 -9.90
N TYR A 121 6.13 -6.12 -9.23
CA TYR A 121 6.40 -6.07 -7.80
C TYR A 121 7.42 -7.13 -7.39
N GLN A 122 8.07 -6.86 -6.27
CA GLN A 122 8.98 -7.78 -5.60
C GLN A 122 8.71 -7.66 -4.10
N GLN A 123 8.39 -8.77 -3.43
CA GLN A 123 8.30 -8.78 -1.98
C GLN A 123 9.70 -8.64 -1.38
N ILE A 124 9.89 -7.86 -0.31
CA ILE A 124 11.24 -7.64 0.25
C ILE A 124 11.90 -8.92 0.80
N THR A 125 11.09 -9.95 1.11
CA THR A 125 11.56 -11.28 1.52
C THR A 125 11.92 -12.20 0.36
N GLU A 126 11.62 -11.83 -0.89
CA GLU A 126 11.87 -12.63 -2.08
C GLU A 126 12.90 -11.97 -3.02
N GLU A 127 13.71 -12.79 -3.68
CA GLU A 127 14.69 -12.30 -4.66
C GLU A 127 14.07 -12.10 -6.06
N ASP A 128 13.00 -12.82 -6.36
CA ASP A 128 12.37 -12.82 -7.68
C ASP A 128 11.38 -11.66 -7.86
N VAL A 129 11.50 -10.98 -9.00
CA VAL A 129 10.46 -10.03 -9.46
C VAL A 129 9.28 -10.80 -10.03
N LYS A 130 8.08 -10.43 -9.62
CA LYS A 130 6.81 -10.94 -10.14
C LYS A 130 6.11 -9.89 -10.98
N ASN A 131 5.31 -10.37 -11.93
CA ASN A 131 4.47 -9.54 -12.79
C ASN A 131 3.02 -9.68 -12.32
N VAL A 132 2.32 -8.56 -12.14
CA VAL A 132 0.86 -8.64 -11.94
C VAL A 132 0.23 -9.14 -13.24
N SER A 133 -0.67 -10.12 -13.13
CA SER A 133 -1.39 -10.69 -14.27
C SER A 133 -2.49 -9.76 -14.83
N ARG A 134 -2.61 -8.56 -14.27
CA ARG A 134 -3.63 -7.54 -14.54
C ARG A 134 -2.96 -6.20 -14.84
N LEU A 135 -3.61 -5.41 -15.70
CA LEU A 135 -3.24 -4.03 -15.98
C LEU A 135 -3.74 -3.12 -14.85
N THR A 136 -3.13 -1.96 -14.71
CA THR A 136 -3.62 -0.90 -13.82
C THR A 136 -5.02 -0.44 -14.22
N ASN A 137 -5.78 0.12 -13.27
CA ASN A 137 -7.18 0.54 -13.41
C ASN A 137 -8.16 -0.61 -13.72
N SER A 138 -7.75 -1.85 -13.45
CA SER A 138 -8.67 -2.99 -13.42
C SER A 138 -9.64 -2.83 -12.26
N SER A 139 -10.92 -3.13 -12.51
CA SER A 139 -11.95 -3.19 -11.46
C SER A 139 -11.86 -4.46 -10.59
N GLU A 140 -11.05 -5.44 -10.98
CA GLU A 140 -10.84 -6.66 -10.21
C GLU A 140 -9.68 -6.47 -9.23
N PRO A 141 -9.88 -6.70 -7.92
CA PRO A 141 -8.77 -6.70 -6.97
C PRO A 141 -7.80 -7.86 -7.27
N TYR A 142 -6.54 -7.63 -6.97
CA TYR A 142 -5.48 -8.62 -7.05
C TYR A 142 -5.06 -9.03 -5.64
N ASN A 143 -5.15 -10.32 -5.33
CA ASN A 143 -4.82 -10.84 -4.02
C ASN A 143 -3.30 -10.95 -3.87
N LEU A 144 -2.74 -10.14 -2.97
CA LEU A 144 -1.35 -10.24 -2.54
C LEU A 144 -1.29 -10.77 -1.11
N PRO A 145 -0.25 -11.54 -0.73
CA PRO A 145 0.06 -11.71 0.68
C PRO A 145 0.22 -10.37 1.38
N ILE A 146 -0.06 -10.32 2.68
CA ILE A 146 0.26 -9.15 3.48
C ILE A 146 1.78 -9.07 3.67
N GLY A 147 2.33 -7.87 3.49
CA GLY A 147 3.77 -7.62 3.64
C GLY A 147 4.25 -6.35 2.96
N THR A 148 5.57 -6.21 2.89
CA THR A 148 6.21 -5.08 2.21
C THR A 148 6.70 -5.46 0.80
N TYR A 149 6.38 -4.60 -0.16
CA TYR A 149 6.66 -4.80 -1.58
C TYR A 149 7.39 -3.61 -2.17
N ARG A 150 8.39 -3.87 -3.03
CA ARG A 150 8.87 -2.89 -4.00
C ARG A 150 8.02 -3.01 -5.26
N MET A 151 7.36 -1.92 -5.68
CA MET A 151 6.44 -1.90 -6.82
C MET A 151 6.79 -0.79 -7.81
N TRP A 152 6.48 -1.02 -9.09
CA TRP A 152 6.57 -0.02 -10.16
C TRP A 152 5.68 -0.39 -11.34
N THR A 153 5.45 0.56 -12.24
CA THR A 153 4.74 0.33 -13.49
C THR A 153 5.68 0.28 -14.68
N GLU A 154 5.30 -0.51 -15.68
CA GLU A 154 5.95 -0.56 -16.99
C GLU A 154 4.94 -0.42 -18.14
N ARG A 155 5.38 0.22 -19.22
CA ARG A 155 4.69 0.26 -20.51
C ARG A 155 5.64 -0.22 -21.59
N ASN A 156 5.21 -1.18 -22.41
CA ASN A 156 6.02 -1.74 -23.50
C ASN A 156 7.42 -2.21 -23.08
N GLY A 157 7.60 -2.63 -21.83
CA GLY A 157 8.89 -3.06 -21.28
C GLY A 157 9.77 -1.94 -20.71
N GLU A 158 9.31 -0.70 -20.74
CA GLU A 158 9.99 0.45 -20.15
C GLU A 158 9.35 0.83 -18.81
N VAL A 159 10.18 1.14 -17.82
CA VAL A 159 9.73 1.59 -16.49
C VAL A 159 9.14 2.98 -16.61
N THR A 160 7.89 3.13 -16.16
CA THR A 160 7.15 4.39 -16.23
C THR A 160 6.89 5.02 -14.86
N SER A 161 7.15 4.34 -13.74
CA SER A 161 7.08 4.94 -12.40
C SER A 161 8.39 4.74 -11.64
N PRO A 162 8.65 5.55 -10.60
CA PRO A 162 9.67 5.23 -9.61
C PRO A 162 9.45 3.82 -9.01
N LYS A 163 10.55 3.17 -8.61
CA LYS A 163 10.51 1.90 -7.87
C LYS A 163 10.43 2.19 -6.38
N GLU A 164 9.24 2.09 -5.82
CA GLU A 164 8.96 2.49 -4.45
C GLU A 164 8.54 1.31 -3.58
N GLU A 165 8.70 1.45 -2.27
CA GLU A 165 8.25 0.48 -1.29
C GLU A 165 6.83 0.82 -0.82
N PHE A 166 6.00 -0.19 -0.71
CA PHE A 166 4.63 -0.11 -0.19
C PHE A 166 4.47 -1.15 0.91
N ASP A 167 3.91 -0.73 2.05
CA ASP A 167 3.58 -1.61 3.16
C ASP A 167 2.09 -1.96 3.06
N ILE A 168 1.77 -3.20 2.69
CA ILE A 168 0.40 -3.69 2.48
C ILE A 168 0.03 -4.55 3.69
N PHE A 169 -0.55 -3.94 4.71
CA PHE A 169 -0.97 -4.60 5.97
C PHE A 169 -2.46 -4.44 6.29
N SER A 170 -3.23 -3.85 5.37
CA SER A 170 -4.69 -3.79 5.43
C SER A 170 -5.30 -4.80 4.45
N PRO A 171 -6.48 -5.38 4.76
CA PRO A 171 -7.11 -6.41 3.94
C PRO A 171 -7.61 -5.90 2.60
N TYR A 172 -7.82 -4.59 2.45
CA TYR A 172 -8.15 -3.95 1.19
C TYR A 172 -7.35 -2.66 1.05
N VAL A 173 -6.61 -2.51 -0.05
CA VAL A 173 -5.79 -1.31 -0.31
C VAL A 173 -5.83 -0.90 -1.77
N GLU A 174 -5.67 0.40 -1.98
CA GLU A 174 -5.46 0.96 -3.32
C GLU A 174 -4.02 1.50 -3.42
N VAL A 175 -3.31 1.09 -4.47
CA VAL A 175 -1.93 1.49 -4.72
C VAL A 175 -1.91 2.36 -5.97
N GLY A 176 -1.65 3.65 -5.78
CA GLY A 176 -1.52 4.61 -6.86
C GLY A 176 -0.07 4.77 -7.32
N PHE A 177 0.15 4.81 -8.63
CA PHE A 177 1.45 5.10 -9.24
C PHE A 177 1.40 6.42 -10.01
N GLU A 178 2.42 7.25 -9.81
CA GLU A 178 2.67 8.43 -10.63
C GLU A 178 3.58 8.05 -11.80
N GLU A 179 3.06 8.16 -13.03
CA GLU A 179 3.82 7.79 -14.23
C GLU A 179 4.59 8.99 -14.81
N GLN A 180 5.88 8.78 -15.08
CA GLN A 180 6.79 9.67 -15.79
C GLN A 180 6.94 9.17 -17.22
N LEU A 181 6.08 9.65 -18.10
CA LEU A 181 6.12 9.31 -19.52
C LEU A 181 7.00 10.31 -20.29
N PRO A 182 7.79 9.84 -21.27
CA PRO A 182 8.52 10.71 -22.18
C PRO A 182 7.58 11.54 -23.07
#